data_AF-A0A242ND34-F1
#
_entry.id   AF-A0A242ND34-F1
#
_cell.length_a   1.000
_cell.length_b   1.000
_cell.length_c   1.000
_cell.angle_alpha   90.00
_cell.angle_beta   90.00
_cell.angle_gamma   90.00
#
_symmetry.space_group_name_H-M   'P 1'
#
loop_
_entity.id
_entity.type
_entity.pdbx_description
1 polymer ?
#
loop_
_entity_poly.entity_id
_entity_poly.type
_entity_poly.pdbx_seq_one_letter_code
_entity_poly.pdbx_strand_id
1 'polypeptide(L)'
;MDKFKILIVVIFVLIIYFGYNNYQENERLKHDKLELTNKIEQLQQTIARNNQIIADNEQSKRELENQSTERQEQINEQLKNNDCANQLVPIPVSNSLYNRAQNLRQSVDTSKSIK
;
A
#
# COMPACT_ATOMS: atom_id res chain seq x y z
N MET A 1 65.58 25.84 9.62
CA MET A 1 65.05 24.62 9.00
C MET A 1 64.87 24.91 7.52
N ASP A 2 65.58 24.20 6.63
CA ASP A 2 65.54 24.50 5.20
C ASP A 2 64.12 24.44 4.64
N LYS A 3 63.77 25.38 3.75
CA LYS A 3 62.46 25.46 3.08
C LYS A 3 62.06 24.13 2.43
N PHE A 4 63.06 23.37 1.95
CA PHE A 4 62.87 22.05 1.37
C PHE A 4 62.36 21.01 2.38
N LYS A 5 62.83 21.04 3.64
CA LYS A 5 62.37 20.14 4.70
C LYS A 5 60.93 20.45 5.12
N ILE A 6 60.56 21.73 5.15
CA ILE A 6 59.17 22.15 5.41
C ILE A 6 58.23 21.64 4.31
N LEU A 7 58.64 21.77 3.04
CA LEU A 7 57.85 21.30 1.89
C LEU A 7 57.59 19.78 1.97
N ILE A 8 58.60 18.99 2.32
CA ILE A 8 58.46 17.52 2.46
C ILE A 8 57.45 17.16 3.55
N VAL A 9 57.50 17.84 4.70
CA VAL A 9 56.56 17.60 5.80
C VAL A 9 55.13 17.94 5.38
N VAL A 10 54.92 19.06 4.71
CA VAL A 10 53.59 19.47 4.21
C VAL A 10 53.03 18.45 3.23
N ILE A 11 53.85 17.97 2.29
CA ILE A 11 53.42 16.94 1.32
C ILE A 11 53.04 15.64 2.04
N PHE A 12 53.82 15.21 3.03
CA PHE A 12 53.50 14.01 3.81
C PHE A 12 52.18 14.12 4.56
N VAL A 13 51.91 15.27 5.18
CA VAL A 13 50.65 15.52 5.88
C VAL A 13 49.47 15.50 4.91
N LEU A 14 49.62 16.09 3.72
CA LEU A 14 48.57 16.07 2.69
C LEU A 14 48.29 14.65 2.17
N ILE A 15 49.32 13.82 1.96
CA ILE A 15 49.16 12.43 1.53
C ILE A 15 48.40 11.62 2.59
N ILE A 16 48.77 11.77 3.87
CA ILE A 16 48.10 11.06 4.97
C ILE A 16 46.64 11.52 5.09
N TYR A 17 46.39 12.83 5.03
CA TYR A 17 45.05 13.39 5.10
C TYR A 17 44.17 12.89 3.96
N PHE A 18 44.67 12.96 2.71
CA PHE A 18 43.93 12.51 1.54
C PHE A 18 43.70 10.99 1.58
N GLY A 19 44.72 10.21 1.97
CA GLY A 19 44.60 8.76 2.10
C GLY A 19 43.53 8.35 3.12
N TYR A 20 43.50 9.00 4.29
CA TYR A 20 42.48 8.73 5.31
C TYR A 20 41.08 9.11 4.83
N ASN A 21 40.92 10.29 4.21
CA ASN A 21 39.60 10.73 3.71
C ASN A 21 39.05 9.77 2.64
N ASN A 22 39.88 9.39 1.66
CA ASN A 22 39.47 8.45 0.62
C ASN A 22 39.11 7.08 1.17
N TYR A 23 39.85 6.60 2.18
CA TYR A 23 39.52 5.34 2.83
C TYR A 23 38.15 5.42 3.52
N GLN A 24 37.91 6.48 4.30
CA GLN A 24 36.64 6.66 5.00
C GLN A 24 35.46 6.82 4.03
N GLU A 25 35.62 7.59 2.95
CA GLU A 25 34.59 7.75 1.93
C GLU A 25 34.28 6.43 1.22
N ASN A 26 35.30 5.63 0.89
CA ASN A 26 35.10 4.33 0.25
C ASN A 26 34.32 3.36 1.16
N GLU A 27 34.63 3.33 2.46
CA GLU A 27 33.88 2.50 3.42
C GLU A 27 32.43 2.98 3.57
N ARG A 28 32.19 4.30 3.62
CA ARG A 28 30.82 4.85 3.62
C ARG A 28 30.05 4.47 2.36
N LEU A 29 30.66 4.62 1.18
CA LEU A 29 30.03 4.24 -0.09
C LEU A 29 29.70 2.75 -0.16
N LYS A 30 30.54 1.87 0.38
CA LYS A 30 30.25 0.43 0.48
C LYS A 30 29.06 0.17 1.37
N HIS A 31 28.99 0.82 2.53
CA HIS A 31 27.87 0.69 3.46
C HIS A 31 26.56 1.20 2.84
N ASP A 32 26.57 2.40 2.25
CA ASP A 32 25.38 2.98 1.61
C ASP A 32 24.90 2.11 0.44
N LYS A 33 25.83 1.58 -0.35
CA LYS A 33 25.48 0.64 -1.44
C LYS A 33 24.84 -0.63 -0.90
N LEU A 34 25.36 -1.20 0.19
CA LEU A 34 24.79 -2.40 0.80
C LEU A 34 23.39 -2.12 1.36
N GLU A 35 23.22 -0.99 2.07
CA GLU A 35 21.94 -0.58 2.62
C GLU A 35 20.89 -0.36 1.52
N LEU A 36 21.28 0.33 0.44
CA LEU A 36 20.41 0.58 -0.69
C LEU A 36 20.02 -0.73 -1.41
N THR A 37 20.97 -1.64 -1.56
CA THR A 37 20.71 -2.97 -2.13
C THR A 37 19.69 -3.74 -1.29
N ASN A 38 19.88 -3.77 0.03
CA ASN A 38 18.95 -4.42 0.95
C ASN A 38 17.55 -3.80 0.91
N LYS A 39 17.46 -2.46 0.85
CA LYS A 39 16.19 -1.75 0.71
C LYS A 39 15.49 -2.13 -0.60
N ILE A 40 16.21 -2.18 -1.71
CA ILE A 40 15.66 -2.58 -3.01
C ILE A 40 15.11 -4.01 -2.95
N GLU A 41 15.84 -4.95 -2.36
CA GLU A 41 15.40 -6.34 -2.22
C GLU A 41 14.12 -6.45 -1.37
N GLN A 42 14.06 -5.74 -0.23
CA GLN A 42 12.86 -5.68 0.61
C GLN A 42 11.67 -5.07 -0.13
N LEU A 43 11.88 -4.02 -0.92
CA LEU A 43 10.84 -3.42 -1.76
C LEU A 43 10.34 -4.41 -2.80
N GLN A 44 11.23 -5.12 -3.50
CA GLN A 44 10.86 -6.12 -4.50
C GLN A 44 10.03 -7.25 -3.88
N GLN A 45 10.43 -7.75 -2.71
CA GLN A 45 9.67 -8.78 -1.99
C GLN A 45 8.28 -8.28 -1.57
N THR A 46 8.19 -7.04 -1.12
CA THR A 46 6.91 -6.41 -0.74
C THR A 46 6.00 -6.23 -1.94
N ILE A 47 6.53 -5.78 -3.07
CA ILE A 47 5.78 -5.64 -4.33
C ILE A 47 5.26 -7.00 -4.79
N ALA A 48 6.08 -8.05 -4.74
CA ALA A 48 5.66 -9.39 -5.12
C ALA A 48 4.49 -9.90 -4.26
N ARG A 49 4.58 -9.73 -2.93
CA ARG A 49 3.48 -10.09 -2.01
C ARG A 49 2.22 -9.28 -2.27
N ASN A 50 2.35 -7.97 -2.47
CA ASN A 50 1.20 -7.10 -2.72
C ASN A 50 0.51 -7.44 -4.04
N ASN A 51 1.26 -7.76 -5.10
CA ASN A 51 0.70 -8.16 -6.38
C ASN A 51 -0.07 -9.48 -6.26
N GLN A 52 0.42 -10.43 -5.47
CA GLN A 52 -0.31 -11.67 -5.17
C GLN A 52 -1.64 -11.38 -4.46
N ILE A 53 -1.62 -10.54 -3.43
CA ILE A 53 -2.83 -10.14 -2.70
C ILE A 53 -3.84 -9.47 -3.64
N ILE A 54 -3.39 -8.61 -4.55
CA ILE A 54 -4.26 -7.95 -5.52
C ILE A 54 -4.91 -8.97 -6.45
N ALA A 55 -4.14 -9.94 -6.97
CA ALA A 55 -4.66 -11.00 -7.82
C ALA A 55 -5.71 -11.86 -7.09
N ASP A 56 -5.42 -12.28 -5.85
CA ASP A 56 -6.33 -13.08 -5.02
C ASP A 56 -7.63 -12.33 -4.71
N ASN A 57 -7.52 -11.02 -4.42
CA ASN A 57 -8.67 -10.16 -4.19
C ASN A 57 -9.52 -9.95 -5.44
N GLU A 58 -8.88 -9.80 -6.61
CA GLU A 58 -9.59 -9.66 -7.88
C GLU A 58 -10.38 -10.93 -8.21
N GLN A 59 -9.79 -12.11 -8.00
CA GLN A 59 -10.48 -13.37 -8.16
C GLN A 59 -11.66 -13.50 -7.19
N SER A 60 -11.43 -13.25 -5.91
CA SER A 60 -12.47 -13.31 -4.87
C SER A 60 -13.63 -12.35 -5.15
N LYS A 61 -13.34 -11.16 -5.70
CA LYS A 61 -14.35 -10.21 -6.13
C LYS A 61 -15.24 -10.78 -7.24
N ARG A 62 -14.66 -11.41 -8.26
CA ARG A 62 -15.42 -12.04 -9.36
C ARG A 62 -16.29 -13.19 -8.85
N GLU A 63 -15.76 -14.02 -7.95
CA GLU A 63 -16.52 -15.10 -7.33
C GLU A 63 -17.71 -14.56 -6.54
N LEU A 64 -17.50 -13.49 -5.75
CA LEU A 64 -18.55 -12.85 -4.97
C LEU A 64 -19.61 -12.19 -5.86
N GLU A 65 -19.22 -11.57 -6.96
CA GLU A 65 -20.14 -10.98 -7.95
C GLU A 65 -21.01 -12.06 -8.62
N ASN A 66 -20.42 -13.21 -8.99
CA ASN A 66 -21.16 -14.34 -9.53
C ASN A 66 -22.16 -14.91 -8.52
N GLN A 67 -21.72 -15.17 -7.28
CA GLN A 67 -22.61 -15.64 -6.21
C GLN A 67 -23.71 -14.63 -5.85
N SER A 68 -23.42 -13.33 -5.95
CA SER A 68 -24.41 -12.28 -5.74
C SER A 68 -25.47 -12.31 -6.85
N THR A 69 -25.04 -12.49 -8.09
CA THR A 69 -25.92 -12.55 -9.26
C THR A 69 -26.81 -13.80 -9.20
N GLU A 70 -26.23 -14.97 -8.94
CA GLU A 70 -26.96 -16.23 -8.80
C GLU A 70 -28.03 -16.15 -7.69
N ARG A 71 -27.67 -15.60 -6.52
CA ARG A 71 -28.64 -15.41 -5.44
C ARG A 71 -29.74 -14.42 -5.80
N GLN A 72 -29.42 -13.35 -6.53
CA GLN A 72 -30.44 -12.40 -7.00
C GLN A 72 -31.40 -13.06 -7.99
N GLU A 73 -30.91 -13.90 -8.90
CA GLU A 73 -31.74 -14.67 -9.81
C GLU A 73 -32.66 -15.63 -9.05
N GLN A 74 -32.12 -16.40 -8.10
CA GLN A 74 -32.92 -17.31 -7.25
C GLN A 74 -34.01 -16.57 -6.46
N ILE A 75 -33.68 -15.42 -5.87
CA ILE A 75 -34.66 -14.59 -5.16
C ILE A 75 -35.73 -14.11 -6.14
N ASN A 76 -35.33 -13.61 -7.31
CA ASN A 76 -36.28 -13.12 -8.31
C ASN A 76 -37.22 -14.23 -8.79
N GLU A 77 -36.72 -15.46 -9.00
CA GLU A 77 -37.55 -16.62 -9.31
C GLU A 77 -38.55 -16.94 -8.20
N GLN A 78 -38.12 -16.91 -6.93
CA GLN A 78 -38.99 -17.15 -5.78
C GLN A 78 -40.06 -16.07 -5.60
N LEU A 79 -39.74 -14.82 -5.92
CA LEU A 79 -40.66 -13.68 -5.76
C LEU A 79 -41.60 -13.49 -6.95
N LYS A 80 -41.27 -14.01 -8.14
CA LYS A 80 -42.01 -13.80 -9.40
C LYS A 80 -43.52 -14.01 -9.29
N ASN A 81 -43.94 -15.02 -8.52
CA ASN A 81 -45.35 -15.38 -8.34
C ASN A 81 -45.83 -15.20 -6.89
N ASN A 82 -45.14 -14.37 -6.09
CA ASN A 82 -45.51 -14.13 -4.70
C ASN A 82 -46.36 -12.86 -4.57
N ASP A 83 -47.66 -13.02 -4.33
CA ASP A 83 -48.61 -11.91 -4.22
C ASP A 83 -48.26 -10.91 -3.11
N CYS A 84 -47.71 -11.38 -1.99
CA CYS A 84 -47.29 -10.51 -0.88
C CYS A 84 -46.07 -9.65 -1.28
N ALA A 85 -45.11 -10.22 -2.00
CA ALA A 85 -43.95 -9.50 -2.49
C ALA A 85 -44.27 -8.48 -3.59
N ASN A 86 -45.36 -8.71 -4.33
CA ASN A 86 -45.83 -7.81 -5.39
C ASN A 86 -46.69 -6.64 -4.86
N GLN A 87 -46.98 -6.59 -3.56
CA GLN A 87 -47.70 -5.48 -2.95
C GLN A 87 -46.77 -4.32 -2.60
N LEU A 88 -47.32 -3.10 -2.66
CA LEU A 88 -46.59 -1.89 -2.31
C LEU A 88 -46.23 -1.92 -0.82
N VAL A 89 -44.94 -1.76 -0.51
CA VAL A 89 -44.48 -1.64 0.88
C VAL A 89 -45.05 -0.35 1.49
N PRO A 90 -45.70 -0.40 2.67
CA PRO A 90 -46.23 0.79 3.33
C PRO A 90 -45.16 1.87 3.54
N ILE A 91 -45.53 3.12 3.27
CA ILE A 91 -44.65 4.32 3.35
C ILE A 91 -43.81 4.39 4.65
N PRO A 92 -44.35 4.09 5.85
CA PRO A 92 -43.55 4.19 7.08
C PRO A 92 -42.37 3.19 7.10
N VAL A 93 -42.58 1.99 6.55
CA VAL A 93 -41.57 0.92 6.53
C VAL A 93 -40.50 1.24 5.48
N SER A 94 -40.91 1.68 4.28
CA SER A 94 -39.96 2.05 3.23
C SER A 94 -39.08 3.24 3.63
N ASN A 95 -39.65 4.25 4.31
CA ASN A 95 -38.87 5.37 4.87
C ASN A 95 -37.85 4.92 5.92
N SER A 96 -38.23 3.99 6.81
CA SER A 96 -37.31 3.42 7.81
C SER A 96 -36.13 2.68 7.15
N LEU A 97 -36.42 1.85 6.14
CA LEU A 97 -35.40 1.13 5.37
C LEU A 97 -34.47 2.08 4.60
N TYR A 98 -35.04 3.13 3.99
CA TYR A 98 -34.27 4.16 3.29
C TYR A 98 -33.29 4.89 4.22
N ASN A 99 -33.76 5.32 5.40
CA ASN A 99 -32.91 5.98 6.40
C ASN A 99 -31.80 5.06 6.91
N ARG A 100 -32.11 3.78 7.13
CA ARG A 100 -31.11 2.78 7.51
C ARG A 100 -30.03 2.63 6.43
N ALA A 101 -30.43 2.55 5.15
CA ALA A 101 -29.49 2.45 4.04
C ALA A 101 -28.62 3.71 3.90
N GLN A 102 -29.18 4.90 4.11
CA GLN A 102 -28.40 6.15 4.16
C GLN A 102 -27.34 6.13 5.26
N ASN A 103 -27.71 5.73 6.48
CA ASN A 103 -26.79 5.70 7.61
C ASN A 103 -25.62 4.73 7.38
N LEU A 104 -25.88 3.58 6.76
CA LEU A 104 -24.84 2.61 6.39
C LEU A 104 -23.86 3.16 5.34
N ARG A 105 -24.33 3.98 4.39
CA ARG A 105 -23.45 4.62 3.39
C ARG A 105 -22.59 5.72 4.01
N GLN A 106 -23.15 6.49 4.95
CA GLN A 106 -22.42 7.56 5.62
C GLN A 106 -21.37 7.05 6.61
N SER A 107 -21.59 5.89 7.26
CA SER A 107 -20.63 5.36 8.24
C SER A 107 -19.33 4.82 7.62
N VAL A 108 -19.27 4.68 6.29
CA VAL A 108 -18.08 4.20 5.56
C VAL A 108 -17.23 5.38 5.04
N ASP A 109 -17.67 6.62 5.25
CA ASP A 109 -16.90 7.81 4.90
C ASP A 109 -15.76 8.06 5.92
N THR A 110 -14.68 7.28 5.78
CA THR A 110 -13.43 7.41 6.54
C THR A 110 -12.62 8.65 6.17
N SER A 111 -13.11 9.52 5.27
CA SER A 111 -12.42 10.77 4.88
C SER A 111 -12.20 11.76 6.04
N LYS A 112 -12.91 11.58 7.17
CA LYS A 112 -12.75 12.40 8.38
C LYS A 112 -11.83 11.81 9.45
N SER A 113 -11.33 10.58 9.29
CA SER A 113 -10.55 9.88 10.33
C SER A 113 -9.02 9.85 10.06
N ILE A 114 -8.52 10.75 9.22
CA ILE A 114 -7.08 11.03 9.13
C ILE A 114 -6.89 12.48 9.57
N LYS A 115 -6.61 12.68 10.84
CA LYS A 115 -6.12 13.93 11.39
C LYS A 115 -4.93 13.65 12.30
#